data_AF-A0A3G4W010-F1
#
_entry.id   AF-A0A3G4W010-F1
#
_cell.length_a   1.000
_cell.length_b   1.000
_cell.length_c   1.000
_cell.angle_alpha   90.00
_cell.angle_beta   90.00
_cell.angle_gamma   90.00
#
_symmetry.space_group_name_H-M   'P 1'
#
loop_
_entity.id
_entity.type
_entity.pdbx_description
1 polymer ?
#
loop_
_entity_poly.entity_id
_entity_poly.type
_entity_poly.pdbx_seq_one_letter_code
_entity_poly.pdbx_strand_id
1 'polypeptide(L)' 'MHDEVRPYSVAVGLSSHNCGVADTTVDLYRRDIAPLIVFTGDTSRTT' A
#
# COMPACT_ATOMS: atom_id res chain seq x y z
N MET A 1 -3.13 -10.93 -14.23
CA MET A 1 -3.85 -9.68 -13.91
C MET A 1 -2.82 -8.72 -13.34
N HIS A 2 -2.20 -7.92 -14.21
CA HIS A 2 -1.25 -6.90 -13.80
C HIS A 2 -1.66 -5.65 -14.56
N ASP A 3 -2.36 -4.77 -13.87
CA ASP A 3 -2.66 -3.45 -14.40
C ASP A 3 -1.35 -2.66 -14.46
N GLU A 4 -1.16 -1.91 -15.55
CA GLU A 4 -0.04 -0.98 -15.65
C GLU A 4 -0.19 0.11 -14.58
N VAL A 5 0.89 0.36 -13.84
CA VAL A 5 0.89 1.34 -12.76
C VAL A 5 0.80 2.75 -13.35
N ARG A 6 -0.32 3.43 -13.08
CA ARG A 6 -0.56 4.84 -13.41
C ARG A 6 -0.50 5.69 -12.14
N PRO A 7 -0.28 7.02 -12.25
CA PRO A 7 -0.42 7.90 -11.10
C PRO A 7 -1.85 7.83 -10.53
N TYR A 8 -1.96 7.70 -9.21
CA TYR A 8 -3.17 7.68 -8.41
C TYR A 8 -3.09 8.74 -7.32
N SER A 9 -4.21 9.34 -6.92
CA SER A 9 -4.20 10.34 -5.84
C SER A 9 -3.95 9.74 -4.46
N VAL A 10 -4.33 8.47 -4.25
CA VAL A 10 -4.24 7.77 -2.96
C VAL A 10 -3.94 6.29 -3.19
N ALA A 11 -3.04 5.73 -2.39
CA ALA A 11 -2.85 4.29 -2.21
C ALA A 11 -3.37 3.85 -0.84
N VAL A 12 -4.15 2.76 -0.79
CA VAL A 12 -4.67 2.20 0.46
C VAL A 12 -4.02 0.84 0.71
N GLY A 13 -3.13 0.79 1.72
CA GLY A 13 -2.51 -0.44 2.17
C GLY A 13 -3.37 -1.11 3.23
N LEU A 14 -3.81 -2.35 2.97
CA LEU A 14 -4.45 -3.16 4.00
C LEU A 14 -3.36 -3.69 4.94
N SER A 15 -3.53 -3.50 6.25
CA SER A 15 -2.62 -4.13 7.21
C SER A 15 -2.61 -5.63 6.99
N SER A 16 -1.40 -6.18 6.89
CA SER A 16 -1.14 -7.59 6.73
C SER A 16 0.13 -7.95 7.49
N HIS A 17 0.29 -9.22 7.89
CA HIS A 17 1.54 -9.69 8.49
C HIS A 17 2.70 -9.71 7.50
N ASN A 18 2.41 -9.52 6.21
CA ASN A 18 3.42 -9.39 5.20
C ASN A 18 3.93 -7.94 5.15
N CYS A 19 5.16 -7.72 5.61
CA CYS A 19 5.86 -6.44 5.49
C CYS A 19 5.94 -5.94 4.03
N GLY A 20 5.81 -6.82 3.03
CA GLY A 20 5.84 -6.46 1.61
C GLY A 20 4.75 -5.49 1.15
N VAL A 21 3.63 -5.37 1.89
CA VAL A 21 2.62 -4.32 1.61
C VAL A 21 3.21 -2.95 1.91
N ALA A 22 3.94 -2.80 3.02
CA ALA A 22 4.59 -1.54 3.37
C ALA A 22 5.68 -1.19 2.35
N ASP A 23 6.53 -2.15 1.98
CA ASP A 23 7.61 -1.94 1.02
C ASP A 23 7.09 -1.49 -0.36
N THR A 24 6.06 -2.16 -0.87
CA THR A 24 5.41 -1.80 -2.14
C THR A 24 4.81 -0.40 -2.08
N THR A 25 4.15 -0.07 -0.97
CA THR A 25 3.47 1.21 -0.81
C THR A 25 4.48 2.37 -0.73
N VAL A 26 5.62 2.17 -0.06
CA VAL A 26 6.72 3.14 -0.02
C VAL A 26 7.32 3.36 -1.40
N ASP A 27 7.49 2.31 -2.21
CA ASP A 27 8.02 2.42 -3.56
C ASP A 27 7.09 3.26 -4.47
N LEU A 28 5.77 3.08 -4.36
CA LEU A 28 4.79 3.89 -5.10
C LEU A 28 4.82 5.37 -4.70
N TYR A 29 4.99 5.67 -3.41
CA TYR A 29 5.12 7.06 -2.94
C TYR A 29 6.42 7.71 -3.42
N ARG A 30 7.55 6.99 -3.34
CA ARG A 30 8.84 7.50 -3.81
C ARG A 30 8.89 7.77 -5.31
N ARG A 31 8.08 7.07 -6.09
CA ARG A 31 7.94 7.26 -7.55
C ARG A 31 6.94 8.37 -7.92
N ASP A 32 6.37 9.07 -6.93
CA ASP A 32 5.30 10.08 -7.11
C ASP A 32 4.04 9.51 -7.78
N ILE A 33 3.86 8.19 -7.70
CA ILE A 33 2.73 7.48 -8.28
C ILE A 33 1.52 7.56 -7.35
N ALA A 34 1.74 7.59 -6.03
CA ALA A 34 0.68 7.76 -5.04
C ALA A 34 1.16 8.67 -3.90
N PRO A 35 0.89 9.98 -3.95
CA PRO A 35 1.44 10.96 -3.00
C PRO A 35 0.75 10.93 -1.62
N LEU A 36 -0.35 10.21 -1.47
CA LEU A 36 -0.99 9.94 -0.19
C LEU A 36 -1.11 8.43 0.03
N ILE A 37 -0.58 7.97 1.16
CA ILE A 37 -0.71 6.58 1.61
C ILE A 37 -1.61 6.54 2.84
N VAL A 38 -2.61 5.65 2.82
CA VAL A 38 -3.44 5.33 3.98
C VAL A 38 -3.25 3.86 4.32
N PHE A 39 -2.81 3.57 5.55
CA PHE A 39 -2.83 2.21 6.08
C PHE A 39 -4.07 1.99 6.92
N THR A 40 -4.81 0.92 6.65
CA THR A 40 -5.85 0.46 7.57
C THR A 40 -5.17 -0.31 8.71
N GLY A 41 -5.68 -0.19 9.93
CA GLY A 41 -5.27 -1.12 11.01
C GLY A 41 -5.81 -2.52 10.75
N ASP A 42 -5.12 -3.54 11.26
CA ASP A 42 -5.71 -4.87 11.38
C ASP A 42 -6.42 -4.96 12.73
N THR A 43 -7.68 -5.36 12.70
CA THR A 43 -8.49 -5.63 13.90
C THR A 43 -8.72 -7.13 14.08
N SER A 44 -8.28 -7.95 13.14
CA SER A 44 -8.37 -9.41 13.23
C SER A 44 -7.28 -9.94 14.13
N ARG A 45 -7.68 -10.80 15.07
CA ARG A 45 -6.76 -11.41 16.02
C ARG A 45 -5.92 -12.45 15.29
N THR A 46 -4.61 -12.27 15.32
CA THR A 46 -3.65 -13.26 14.81
C THR A 46 -2.90 -13.86 16.00
N THR A 47 -2.77 -15.19 15.99
CA THR A 47 -2.16 -15.99 17.07
C THR A 47 -0.81 -16.49 16.65
#